data_AF-A0A6B3EBW6-F1
#
_entry.id   AF-A0A6B3EBW6-F1
#
_cell.length_a   1.000
_cell.length_b   1.000
_cell.length_c   1.000
_cell.angle_alpha   90.00
_cell.angle_beta   90.00
_cell.angle_gamma   90.00
#
_symmetry.space_group_name_H-M   'P 1'
#
loop_
_entity.id
_entity.type
_entity.pdbx_description
1 polymer ?
#
loop_
_entity_poly.entity_id
_entity_poly.type
_entity_poly.pdbx_seq_one_letter_code
_entity_poly.pdbx_strand_id
1 'polypeptide(L)'
;LADVLTMTEHSPLPLTETSFAYLGDARFNMGNSYLITGALLGMDVRIVAPEAYWPAPEIVAKARELAKESGARVTLTEDVAEGVRGAGFVVTDVWVSMG
;
A
#
# COMPACT_ATOMS: atom_id res chain seq x y z
N LEU A 1 4.40 11.15 -2.08
CA LEU A 1 3.69 12.34 -2.61
C LEU A 1 3.63 12.33 -4.13
N ALA A 2 4.76 12.21 -4.84
CA ALA A 2 4.77 12.11 -6.30
C ALA A 2 3.86 10.98 -6.81
N ASP A 3 3.96 9.77 -6.22
CA ASP A 3 3.13 8.64 -6.66
C ASP A 3 1.62 8.90 -6.47
N VAL A 4 1.24 9.54 -5.36
CA VAL A 4 -0.15 9.93 -5.09
C VAL A 4 -0.64 10.98 -6.09
N LEU A 5 0.20 11.95 -6.44
CA LEU A 5 -0.11 12.92 -7.49
C LEU A 5 -0.35 12.21 -8.82
N THR A 6 0.53 11.29 -9.21
CA THR A 6 0.37 10.49 -10.43
C THR A 6 -0.93 9.68 -10.39
N MET A 7 -1.24 9.01 -9.28
CA MET A 7 -2.50 8.28 -9.12
C MET A 7 -3.72 9.21 -9.24
N THR A 8 -3.65 10.42 -8.70
CA THR A 8 -4.71 11.43 -8.80
C THR A 8 -4.91 11.92 -10.24
N GLU A 9 -3.83 12.11 -10.99
CA GLU A 9 -3.89 12.58 -12.38
C GLU A 9 -4.36 11.48 -13.37
N HIS A 10 -4.13 10.21 -13.03
CA HIS A 10 -4.40 9.06 -13.91
C HIS A 10 -5.62 8.24 -13.48
N SER A 11 -6.34 8.66 -12.44
CA SER A 11 -7.60 8.07 -11.99
C SER A 11 -8.69 9.14 -11.99
N PRO A 12 -9.87 8.89 -12.57
CA PRO A 12 -11.01 9.79 -12.43
C PRO A 12 -11.65 9.70 -11.03
N LEU A 13 -11.26 8.70 -10.23
CA LEU A 13 -11.80 8.46 -8.90
C LEU A 13 -11.14 9.39 -7.87
N PRO A 14 -11.87 9.80 -6.82
CA PRO A 14 -11.24 10.45 -5.68
C PRO A 14 -10.24 9.50 -5.02
N LEU A 15 -9.25 10.06 -4.30
CA LEU A 15 -8.22 9.26 -3.62
C LEU A 15 -8.83 8.23 -2.66
N THR A 16 -9.92 8.57 -1.97
CA THR A 16 -10.62 7.68 -1.03
C THR A 16 -11.28 6.47 -1.70
N GLU A 17 -11.45 6.49 -3.02
CA GLU A 17 -11.97 5.36 -3.82
C GLU A 17 -10.87 4.71 -4.67
N THR A 18 -9.66 5.25 -4.62
CA THR A 18 -8.51 4.73 -5.36
C THR A 18 -7.85 3.60 -4.59
N SER A 19 -7.58 2.50 -5.29
CA SER A 19 -6.88 1.35 -4.75
C SER A 19 -5.52 1.17 -5.40
N PHE A 20 -4.54 0.72 -4.62
CA PHE A 20 -3.26 0.27 -5.16
C PHE A 20 -2.70 -0.92 -4.38
N ALA A 21 -1.96 -1.76 -5.09
CA ALA A 21 -1.26 -2.91 -4.53
C ALA A 21 0.26 -2.72 -4.66
N TYR A 22 0.96 -2.74 -3.54
CA TYR A 22 2.42 -2.83 -3.50
C TYR A 22 2.84 -4.29 -3.39
N LEU A 23 3.66 -4.76 -4.35
CA LEU A 23 4.17 -6.12 -4.37
C LEU A 23 5.65 -6.14 -4.01
N GLY A 24 6.05 -7.11 -3.19
CA GLY A 24 7.46 -7.42 -2.94
C GLY A 24 7.94 -7.24 -1.52
N ASP A 25 9.19 -6.82 -1.34
CA ASP A 25 9.73 -6.58 0.00
C ASP A 25 9.12 -5.31 0.60
N ALA A 26 8.23 -5.48 1.58
CA ALA A 26 7.50 -4.40 2.21
C ALA A 26 8.04 -4.03 3.60
N ARG A 27 9.14 -4.62 4.06
CA ARG A 27 9.74 -4.33 5.38
C ARG A 27 10.33 -2.94 5.48
N PHE A 28 10.82 -2.44 4.34
CA PHE A 28 11.63 -1.23 4.28
C PHE A 28 10.79 0.02 3.95
N ASN A 29 11.51 1.10 3.65
CA ASN A 29 10.97 2.43 3.41
C ASN A 29 9.81 2.45 2.41
N MET A 30 9.87 1.74 1.27
CA MET A 30 8.82 1.80 0.27
C MET A 30 7.51 1.18 0.75
N GLY A 31 7.55 -0.07 1.23
CA GLY A 31 6.36 -0.72 1.82
C GLY A 31 5.75 0.07 2.98
N ASN A 32 6.60 0.56 3.90
CA ASN A 32 6.15 1.38 5.03
C ASN A 32 5.53 2.70 4.58
N SER A 33 6.15 3.40 3.62
CA SER A 33 5.68 4.70 3.12
C SER A 33 4.35 4.56 2.38
N TYR A 34 4.21 3.54 1.53
CA TYR A 34 2.96 3.27 0.84
C TYR A 34 1.84 2.90 1.81
N LEU A 35 2.11 2.01 2.77
CA LEU A 35 1.13 1.60 3.77
C LEU A 35 0.62 2.81 4.58
N ILE A 36 1.54 3.62 5.12
CA ILE A 36 1.16 4.80 5.93
C ILE A 36 0.47 5.87 5.08
N THR A 37 0.94 6.12 3.86
CA THR A 37 0.36 7.14 2.98
C THR A 37 -1.05 6.75 2.55
N GLY A 38 -1.25 5.51 2.11
CA GLY A 38 -2.58 5.02 1.72
C GLY A 38 -3.55 5.03 2.91
N ALA A 39 -3.10 4.61 4.09
CA ALA A 39 -3.88 4.67 5.31
C ALA A 39 -4.24 6.11 5.72
N LEU A 40 -3.32 7.07 5.60
CA LEU A 40 -3.57 8.47 5.95
C LEU A 40 -4.58 9.14 5.01
N LEU A 41 -4.55 8.80 3.72
CA LEU A 41 -5.35 9.45 2.68
C LEU A 41 -6.70 8.79 2.41
N GLY A 42 -7.07 7.77 3.19
CA GLY A 42 -8.36 7.09 3.03
C GLY A 42 -8.42 6.11 1.86
N MET A 43 -7.28 5.70 1.31
CA MET A 43 -7.20 4.84 0.12
C MET A 43 -7.44 3.36 0.46
N ASP A 44 -7.65 2.54 -0.56
CA ASP A 44 -7.52 1.09 -0.43
C ASP A 44 -6.07 0.65 -0.71
N VAL A 45 -5.29 0.53 0.36
CA VAL A 45 -3.88 0.16 0.30
C VAL A 45 -3.68 -1.33 0.60
N ARG A 46 -2.99 -2.00 -0.33
CA ARG A 46 -2.76 -3.44 -0.26
C ARG A 46 -1.28 -3.74 -0.31
N ILE A 47 -0.77 -4.44 0.69
CA ILE A 47 0.57 -5.01 0.70
C ILE A 47 0.46 -6.48 0.33
N VAL A 48 1.14 -6.84 -0.74
CA VAL A 48 1.10 -8.17 -1.34
C VAL A 48 2.52 -8.73 -1.29
N ALA A 49 2.80 -9.51 -0.25
CA ALA A 49 4.14 -9.94 0.08
C ALA A 49 4.08 -11.20 0.95
N PRO A 50 5.11 -12.05 0.95
CA PRO A 50 5.26 -13.08 1.98
C PRO A 50 5.19 -12.46 3.37
N GLU A 51 4.61 -13.14 4.36
CA GLU A 51 4.43 -12.60 5.72
C GLU A 51 5.77 -12.19 6.36
N ALA A 52 6.83 -12.95 6.07
CA ALA A 52 8.20 -12.65 6.49
C ALA A 52 8.74 -11.30 5.95
N TYR A 53 8.10 -10.74 4.92
CA TYR A 53 8.45 -9.47 4.27
C TYR A 53 7.40 -8.38 4.47
N TRP A 54 6.45 -8.55 5.40
CA TRP A 54 5.53 -7.48 5.76
C TRP A 54 6.19 -6.34 6.54
N PRO A 55 5.59 -5.15 6.54
CA PRO A 55 5.95 -4.07 7.45
C PRO A 55 5.99 -4.53 8.89
N ALA A 56 6.83 -3.90 9.71
CA ALA A 56 6.90 -4.21 11.13
C ALA A 56 5.53 -4.03 11.83
N PRO A 57 5.17 -4.86 12.82
CA PRO A 57 3.84 -4.84 13.44
C PRO A 57 3.40 -3.46 13.95
N GLU A 58 4.31 -2.66 14.45
CA GLU A 58 4.07 -1.28 14.92
C GLU A 58 3.65 -0.34 13.79
N ILE A 59 4.19 -0.53 12.58
CA ILE A 59 3.82 0.24 11.38
C ILE A 59 2.44 -0.18 10.91
N VAL A 60 2.15 -1.49 10.90
CA VAL A 60 0.82 -2.02 10.58
C VAL A 60 -0.23 -1.52 11.57
N ALA A 61 0.08 -1.54 12.86
CA ALA A 61 -0.79 -1.00 13.89
C ALA A 61 -1.06 0.50 13.66
N LYS A 62 -0.01 1.29 13.39
CA LYS A 62 -0.16 2.72 13.11
C LYS A 62 -1.01 2.97 11.86
N ALA A 63 -0.82 2.21 10.80
CA ALA A 63 -1.62 2.31 9.58
C ALA A 63 -3.10 1.98 9.85
N ARG A 64 -3.38 0.95 10.65
CA ARG A 64 -4.76 0.61 11.04
C ARG A 64 -5.41 1.69 11.91
N GLU A 65 -4.67 2.36 12.80
CA GLU A 65 -5.22 3.50 13.55
C GLU A 65 -5.55 4.68 12.62
N LEU A 66 -4.64 5.04 11.70
CA LEU A 66 -4.91 6.09 10.71
C LEU A 66 -6.11 5.75 9.81
N ALA A 67 -6.25 4.47 9.44
CA ALA A 67 -7.36 4.00 8.63
C ALA A 67 -8.72 4.15 9.31
N LYS A 68 -8.79 4.07 10.65
CA LYS A 68 -10.03 4.33 11.40
C LYS A 68 -10.49 5.79 11.25
N GLU A 69 -9.54 6.72 11.18
CA GLU A 69 -9.83 8.15 11.04
C GLU A 69 -10.13 8.55 9.59
N SER A 70 -9.39 7.98 8.63
CA SER A 70 -9.48 8.34 7.21
C SER A 70 -10.54 7.56 6.42
N GLY A 71 -10.97 6.39 6.93
CA GLY A 71 -11.81 5.44 6.21
C GLY A 71 -11.05 4.53 5.25
N ALA A 72 -9.71 4.52 5.29
CA ALA A 72 -8.90 3.66 4.43
C ALA A 72 -9.18 2.16 4.65
N ARG A 73 -8.97 1.37 3.61
CA ARG A 73 -8.89 -0.09 3.73
C ARG A 73 -7.43 -0.52 3.68
N VAL A 74 -7.01 -1.30 4.67
CA VAL A 74 -5.64 -1.82 4.77
C VAL A 74 -5.67 -3.33 4.66
N THR A 75 -5.09 -3.87 3.59
CA THR A 75 -4.95 -5.31 3.36
C THR A 75 -3.48 -5.71 3.34
N LEU A 76 -3.12 -6.76 4.07
CA LEU A 76 -1.85 -7.46 3.96
C LEU A 76 -2.19 -8.90 3.57
N THR A 77 -1.62 -9.41 2.50
CA THR A 77 -1.87 -10.78 2.01
C THR A 77 -0.63 -11.35 1.34
N GLU A 78 -0.49 -12.68 1.40
CA GLU A 78 0.50 -13.43 0.62
C GLU A 78 -0.07 -13.86 -0.74
N ASP A 79 -1.40 -13.80 -0.93
CA ASP A 79 -2.06 -14.19 -2.18
C ASP A 79 -2.04 -13.04 -3.19
N VAL A 80 -1.25 -13.22 -4.25
CA VAL A 80 -1.13 -12.27 -5.35
C VAL A 80 -2.46 -12.06 -6.07
N ALA A 81 -3.20 -13.13 -6.33
CA ALA A 81 -4.45 -13.08 -7.07
C ALA A 81 -5.58 -12.44 -6.26
N GLU A 82 -5.54 -12.51 -4.93
CA GLU A 82 -6.39 -11.72 -4.04
C GLU A 82 -5.95 -10.24 -4.07
N GLY A 83 -4.67 -9.99 -3.80
CA GLY A 83 -4.13 -8.66 -3.58
C GLY A 83 -4.27 -7.71 -4.77
N VAL A 84 -4.01 -8.18 -6.00
CA VAL A 84 -4.06 -7.32 -7.20
C VAL A 84 -5.45 -7.19 -7.81
N ARG A 85 -6.43 -7.97 -7.33
CA ARG A 85 -7.76 -8.04 -7.97
C ARG A 85 -8.48 -6.70 -7.89
N GLY A 86 -8.69 -6.08 -9.05
CA GLY A 86 -9.35 -4.78 -9.14
C GLY A 86 -8.57 -3.64 -8.49
N ALA A 87 -7.25 -3.79 -8.27
CA ALA A 87 -6.40 -2.68 -7.89
C ALA A 87 -6.29 -1.69 -9.07
N GLY A 88 -6.46 -0.39 -8.81
CA GLY A 88 -6.30 0.65 -9.83
C GLY A 88 -4.85 0.83 -10.27
N PHE A 89 -3.91 0.58 -9.34
CA PHE A 89 -2.48 0.66 -9.59
C PHE A 89 -1.73 -0.54 -8.99
N VAL A 90 -0.70 -0.99 -9.68
CA VAL A 90 0.23 -2.01 -9.23
C VAL A 90 1.60 -1.35 -9.10
N VAL A 91 2.19 -1.43 -7.91
CA VAL A 91 3.43 -0.77 -7.55
C VAL A 91 4.43 -1.81 -7.04
N THR A 92 5.70 -1.66 -7.36
CA THR A 92 6.80 -2.49 -6.84
C THR A 92 8.06 -1.65 -6.74
N ASP A 93 9.05 -2.15 -6.02
CA ASP A 93 10.43 -1.65 -6.01
C ASP A 93 11.40 -2.80 -6.30
N VAL A 94 12.70 -2.53 -6.42
CA VAL A 94 13.75 -3.55 -6.46
C VAL A 94 13.88 -4.24 -5.09
N TRP A 95 13.93 -5.57 -5.05
CA TRP A 95 13.96 -6.33 -3.79
C TRP A 95 15.36 -6.71 -3.33
N VAL A 96 16.32 -6.62 -4.26
CA VAL A 96 17.74 -6.82 -3.99
C VAL A 96 18.41 -5.47 -4.20
N SER A 97 18.85 -4.86 -3.10
CA SER A 97 19.55 -3.58 -3.14
C SER A 97 20.88 -3.71 -3.87
N MET A 98 21.43 -2.57 -4.31
CA MET A 98 22.83 -2.49 -4.73
C MET A 98 23.72 -2.94 -3.55
N GLY A 99 24.54 -3.96 -3.82
CA GLY A 99 25.35 -4.68 -2.83
C GLY A 99 26.49 -3.86 -2.21
#